data_AF-A0A345U9G1-F1
#
_entry.id   AF-A0A345U9G1-F1
#
_cell.length_a   1.000
_cell.length_b   1.000
_cell.length_c   1.000
_cell.angle_alpha   90.00
_cell.angle_beta   90.00
_cell.angle_gamma   90.00
#
_symmetry.space_group_name_H-M   'P 1'
#
loop_
_entity.id
_entity.type
_entity.pdbx_description
1 polymer ?
#
loop_
_entity_poly.entity_id
_entity_poly.type
_entity_poly.pdbx_seq_one_letter_code
_entity_poly.pdbx_strand_id
1 'polypeptide(L)'
;MDTFYSSIKIVPNYKIICSLFVYNTKSNFSDYPICFTAKNDTIMYSLMIQHDLIQLLSLNHIFYISKEIYKANLCLLLNQFYIQS
;
A
#
# COMPACT_ATOMS: atom_id res chain seq x y z
N MET A 1 12.02 13.94 -4.64
CA MET A 1 12.18 12.74 -3.81
C MET A 1 11.01 12.75 -2.87
N ASP A 2 10.03 11.90 -3.13
CA ASP A 2 8.79 11.90 -2.37
C ASP A 2 9.08 11.47 -0.92
N THR A 3 8.39 12.11 0.01
CA THR A 3 8.54 11.90 1.46
C THR A 3 7.84 10.63 1.94
N PHE A 4 7.44 9.75 1.03
CA PHE A 4 6.66 8.56 1.36
C PHE A 4 7.38 7.32 0.85
N TYR A 5 7.24 6.22 1.56
CA TYR A 5 7.58 4.89 1.06
C TYR A 5 6.49 3.90 1.45
N SER A 6 6.25 2.90 0.60
CA SER A 6 5.25 1.87 0.84
C SER A 6 5.89 0.49 0.96
N SER A 7 5.37 -0.32 1.88
CA SER A 7 5.67 -1.75 1.98
C SER A 7 4.40 -2.54 1.74
N ILE A 8 4.43 -3.42 0.74
CA ILE A 8 3.30 -4.27 0.40
C ILE A 8 3.67 -5.71 0.71
N LYS A 9 2.78 -6.44 1.39
CA LYS A 9 3.01 -7.84 1.78
C LYS A 9 1.72 -8.63 1.67
N ILE A 10 1.86 -9.91 1.33
CA ILE A 10 0.79 -10.90 1.47
C ILE A 10 0.96 -11.59 2.83
N VAL A 11 -0.13 -11.65 3.59
CA VAL A 11 -0.21 -12.30 4.92
C VAL A 11 -1.16 -13.50 4.90
N PRO A 12 -1.12 -14.36 5.95
CA PRO A 12 -2.01 -15.50 6.07
C PRO A 12 -3.49 -15.14 5.84
N ASN A 13 -4.25 -16.08 5.27
CA ASN A 13 -5.62 -15.89 4.77
C ASN A 13 -5.72 -15.00 3.52
N TYR A 14 -4.67 -14.98 2.69
CA TYR A 14 -4.67 -14.32 1.36
C TYR A 14 -5.05 -12.84 1.43
N LYS A 15 -4.57 -12.14 2.47
CA LYS A 15 -4.79 -10.69 2.63
C LYS A 15 -3.56 -9.94 2.15
N ILE A 16 -3.80 -8.80 1.51
CA ILE A 16 -2.78 -7.83 1.12
C ILE A 16 -2.71 -6.78 2.24
N ILE A 17 -1.52 -6.51 2.74
CA ILE A 17 -1.21 -5.37 3.61
C ILE A 17 -0.44 -4.36 2.79
N CYS A 18 -0.88 -3.10 2.81
CA CYS A 18 -0.15 -1.95 2.30
C CYS A 18 0.19 -1.03 3.48
N SER A 19 1.46 -0.89 3.80
CA SER A 19 1.96 -0.03 4.88
C SER A 19 2.63 1.20 4.27
N LEU A 20 2.06 2.38 4.53
CA LEU A 20 2.59 3.66 4.09
C LEU A 20 3.39 4.30 5.24
N PHE A 21 4.61 4.70 4.93
CA PHE A 21 5.52 5.36 5.85
C PHE A 21 5.90 6.74 5.32
N VAL A 22 6.17 7.66 6.24
CA VAL A 22 6.59 9.03 5.92
C VAL A 22 8.06 9.19 6.28
N TYR A 23 8.89 9.44 5.27
CA TYR A 23 10.28 9.81 5.43
C TYR A 23 10.36 11.30 5.78
N ASN A 24 10.91 11.58 6.95
CA ASN A 24 11.28 12.89 7.52
C ASN A 24 10.30 13.51 8.52
N THR A 25 10.88 13.89 9.65
CA THR A 25 10.34 14.06 11.00
C THR A 25 9.82 15.48 11.24
N LYS A 26 8.50 15.61 11.52
CA LYS A 26 7.80 16.72 12.19
C LYS A 26 6.27 16.53 12.19
N SER A 27 5.76 15.53 11.47
CA SER A 27 4.35 15.17 11.46
C SER A 27 4.01 14.23 12.62
N ASN A 28 2.83 14.38 13.22
CA ASN A 28 2.28 13.53 14.30
C ASN A 28 2.07 12.05 13.90
N PHE A 29 2.48 11.66 12.68
CA PHE A 29 2.37 10.30 12.14
C PHE A 29 3.70 9.53 12.24
N SER A 30 4.72 10.09 12.92
CA SER A 30 6.06 9.50 13.02
C SER A 30 6.11 8.15 13.73
N ASP A 31 5.12 7.86 14.58
CA ASP A 31 5.24 6.75 15.53
C ASP A 31 4.63 5.45 14.99
N TYR A 32 3.77 5.53 13.95
CA TYR A 32 3.15 4.33 13.38
C TYR A 32 2.85 4.46 11.88
N PRO A 33 3.21 3.46 11.05
CA PRO A 33 2.84 3.45 9.65
C PRO A 33 1.33 3.27 9.48
N ILE A 34 0.82 3.79 8.38
CA ILE A 34 -0.60 3.65 8.07
C ILE A 34 -0.77 2.39 7.26
N CYS A 35 -1.54 1.47 7.83
CA CYS A 35 -1.68 0.12 7.32
C CYS A 35 -3.10 -0.09 6.79
N PHE A 36 -3.20 -0.36 5.50
CA PHE A 36 -4.41 -0.82 4.85
C PHE A 36 -4.35 -2.33 4.70
N THR A 37 -5.45 -3.02 4.99
CA THR A 37 -5.53 -4.48 4.85
C THR A 37 -6.79 -4.85 4.07
N ALA A 38 -6.63 -5.60 2.98
CA ALA A 38 -7.75 -6.00 2.14
C ALA A 38 -7.57 -7.42 1.59
N LYS A 39 -8.67 -8.05 1.15
CA LYS A 39 -8.64 -9.38 0.50
C LYS A 39 -8.44 -9.31 -1.01
N ASN A 40 -8.66 -8.15 -1.62
CA ASN A 40 -8.50 -7.91 -3.04
C ASN A 40 -8.12 -6.45 -3.26
N ASP A 41 -7.72 -6.13 -4.49
CA ASP A 41 -7.34 -4.79 -4.94
C ASP A 41 -8.51 -3.78 -4.87
N THR A 42 -9.73 -4.17 -5.25
CA THR A 42 -10.90 -3.28 -5.21
C THR A 42 -11.19 -2.71 -3.82
N ILE A 43 -11.19 -3.57 -2.78
CA ILE A 43 -11.35 -3.14 -1.38
C ILE A 43 -10.12 -2.35 -0.91
N MET A 44 -8.92 -2.72 -1.38
CA MET A 44 -7.73 -1.95 -1.04
C MET A 44 -7.83 -0.51 -1.55
N TYR A 45 -8.22 -0.33 -2.82
CA TYR A 45 -8.38 0.99 -3.42
C TYR A 45 -9.49 1.81 -2.76
N SER A 46 -10.60 1.18 -2.36
CA SER A 46 -11.66 1.91 -1.65
C SER A 46 -11.21 2.40 -0.26
N LEU A 47 -10.49 1.56 0.49
CA LEU A 47 -9.89 1.95 1.78
C LEU A 47 -8.88 3.08 1.62
N MET A 48 -8.05 2.97 0.58
CA MET A 48 -7.04 3.95 0.22
C MET A 48 -7.68 5.31 -0.10
N ILE A 49 -8.67 5.39 -0.99
CA ILE A 49 -9.32 6.65 -1.39
C ILE A 49 -10.01 7.36 -0.21
N GLN A 50 -10.49 6.61 0.79
CA GLN A 50 -11.13 7.16 1.98
C GLN A 50 -10.14 7.84 2.96
N HIS A 51 -8.84 7.68 2.79
CA HIS A 51 -7.84 8.18 3.71
C HIS A 51 -7.19 9.48 3.21
N ASP A 52 -7.25 10.55 4.01
CA ASP A 52 -6.80 11.91 3.61
C ASP A 52 -5.36 11.96 3.08
N LEU A 53 -4.46 11.14 3.62
CA LEU A 53 -3.06 11.11 3.18
C LEU A 53 -2.84 10.68 1.74
N ILE A 54 -3.81 10.00 1.10
CA ILE A 54 -3.69 9.67 -0.32
C ILE A 54 -3.66 10.94 -1.17
N GLN A 55 -4.34 12.00 -0.72
CA GLN A 55 -4.30 13.30 -1.38
C GLN A 55 -2.91 13.95 -1.31
N LEU A 56 -2.05 13.50 -0.39
CA LEU A 56 -0.66 13.98 -0.25
C LEU A 56 0.34 13.18 -1.10
N LEU A 57 -0.08 12.06 -1.68
CA LEU A 57 0.79 11.24 -2.53
C LEU A 57 0.90 11.87 -3.92
N SER A 58 2.13 11.90 -4.45
CA SER A 58 2.35 12.26 -5.85
C SER A 58 1.68 11.23 -6.78
N LEU A 59 1.31 11.64 -8.00
CA LEU A 59 0.77 10.71 -8.99
C LEU A 59 1.71 9.52 -9.22
N ASN A 60 3.02 9.75 -9.20
CA ASN A 60 4.03 8.69 -9.33
C ASN A 60 3.92 7.65 -8.19
N HIS A 61 3.70 8.10 -6.95
CA HIS A 61 3.48 7.20 -5.81
C HIS A 61 2.19 6.41 -5.95
N ILE A 62 1.11 7.07 -6.36
CA ILE A 62 -0.19 6.42 -6.56
C ILE A 62 -0.05 5.34 -7.64
N PHE A 63 0.61 5.63 -8.77
CA PHE A 63 0.84 4.64 -9.83
C PHE A 63 1.71 3.48 -9.35
N TYR A 64 2.80 3.75 -8.61
CA TYR A 64 3.65 2.70 -8.05
C TYR A 64 2.88 1.77 -7.12
N ILE A 65 2.16 2.33 -6.14
CA ILE A 65 1.39 1.56 -5.16
C ILE A 65 0.29 0.75 -5.86
N SER A 66 -0.42 1.36 -6.82
CA SER A 66 -1.48 0.67 -7.57
C SER A 66 -0.93 -0.52 -8.37
N LYS A 67 0.23 -0.34 -9.03
CA LYS A 67 0.89 -1.43 -9.77
C LYS A 67 1.27 -2.58 -8.85
N GLU A 68 1.85 -2.28 -7.69
CA GLU A 68 2.30 -3.32 -6.75
C GLU A 68 1.12 -4.02 -6.04
N ILE A 69 0.04 -3.31 -5.70
CA ILE A 69 -1.20 -3.92 -5.18
C ILE A 69 -1.82 -4.85 -6.21
N TYR A 70 -1.91 -4.40 -7.46
CA TYR A 70 -2.45 -5.23 -8.54
C TYR A 70 -1.59 -6.48 -8.78
N LYS A 71 -0.25 -6.33 -8.76
CA LYS A 71 0.69 -7.45 -8.83
C LYS A 71 0.49 -8.43 -7.67
N ALA A 72 0.34 -7.94 -6.44
CA ALA A 72 0.06 -8.78 -5.27
C ALA A 72 -1.27 -9.54 -5.43
N ASN A 73 -2.32 -8.87 -5.94
CA ASN A 73 -3.61 -9.49 -6.21
C ASN A 73 -3.51 -10.58 -7.29
N LEU A 74 -2.76 -10.35 -8.37
CA LEU A 74 -2.48 -11.37 -9.37
C LEU A 74 -1.73 -12.57 -8.78
N CYS A 75 -0.71 -12.33 -7.96
CA CYS A 75 -0.01 -13.42 -7.28
C CYS A 75 -0.95 -14.24 -6.39
N LEU A 76 -1.89 -13.61 -5.68
CA LEU A 76 -2.93 -14.32 -4.92
C LEU A 76 -3.81 -15.18 -5.81
N LEU A 77 -4.30 -14.62 -6.93
CA LEU A 77 -5.18 -15.32 -7.87
C LEU A 77 -4.49 -16.51 -8.54
N LEU A 78 -3.20 -16.37 -8.84
CA LEU A 78 -2.39 -17.39 -9.51
C LEU A 78 -1.69 -18.35 -8.52
N ASN A 79 -1.92 -18.18 -7.21
CA ASN A 79 -1.25 -18.93 -6.15
C ASN A 79 0.30 -18.88 -6.24
N GLN A 80 0.84 -17.70 -6.53
CA GLN A 80 2.26 -17.41 -6.66
C GLN A 80 2.79 -16.61 -5.46
N PHE A 81 4.08 -16.71 -5.21
CA PHE A 81 4.76 -15.87 -4.22
C PHE A 81 4.92 -14.45 -4.75
N TYR A 82 4.38 -13.48 -4.01
CA TYR A 82 4.57 -12.07 -4.30
C TYR A 82 5.91 -11.57 -3.74
N ILE A 83 6.63 -10.80 -4.57
CA ILE A 83 7.83 -10.07 -4.19
C ILE A 83 7.65 -8.62 -4.66
N GLN A 84 7.79 -7.69 -3.74
CA GLN A 84 7.77 -6.25 -4.04
C GLN A 84 9.03 -5.87 -4.82
N SER A 85 8.85 -5.08 -5.88
CA SER A 85 9.94 -4.62 -6.78
C SER A 85 9.89 -3.12 -7.05
#